data_AF-A0A7Y3TYI7-F1
#
_entry.id   AF-A0A7Y3TYI7-F1
#
_cell.length_a   1.000
_cell.length_b   1.000
_cell.length_c   1.000
_cell.angle_alpha   90.00
_cell.angle_beta   90.00
_cell.angle_gamma   90.00
#
_symmetry.space_group_name_H-M   'P 1'
#
loop_
_entity.id
_entity.type
_entity.pdbx_description
1 polymer ?
#
loop_
_entity_poly.entity_id
_entity_poly.type
_entity_poly.pdbx_seq_one_letter_code
_entity_poly.pdbx_strand_id
1 'polypeptide(L)'
;MMPHDRIGQLAQQIGERLQNASQAPEDIQKGVQQVVRGAFDRLELVSREDFDILMDVLQRTRARVEALESQVAALEAALDNDEQATSSEDTTASSASVETDEALSDAAPETNARREGDDQ
;
A
#
# COMPACT_ATOMS: atom_id res chain seq x y z
N MET A 1 -11.83 9.92 19.80
CA MET A 1 -12.21 10.93 20.80
C MET A 1 -11.88 12.29 20.20
N MET A 2 -12.89 13.07 19.83
CA MET A 2 -12.74 14.18 18.88
C MET A 2 -11.91 15.32 19.48
N PRO A 3 -10.96 15.92 18.74
CA PRO A 3 -10.15 17.04 19.19
C PRO A 3 -10.94 18.35 19.41
N HIS A 4 -12.20 18.40 18.96
CA HIS A 4 -13.08 19.57 19.12
C HIS A 4 -13.33 19.96 20.60
N ASP A 5 -13.37 18.98 21.52
CA ASP A 5 -13.71 19.25 22.92
C ASP A 5 -12.64 20.08 23.65
N ARG A 6 -11.37 19.92 23.29
CA ARG A 6 -10.26 20.61 23.97
C ARG A 6 -10.22 22.10 23.62
N ILE A 7 -10.50 22.44 22.36
CA ILE A 7 -10.58 23.84 21.92
C ILE A 7 -11.82 24.51 22.51
N GLY A 8 -12.95 23.79 22.59
CA GLY A 8 -14.17 24.29 23.23
C GLY A 8 -13.97 24.62 24.71
N GLN A 9 -13.31 23.74 25.46
CA GLN A 9 -12.99 24.00 26.88
C GLN A 9 -12.05 25.19 27.05
N LEU A 10 -11.04 25.33 26.18
CA LEU A 10 -10.13 26.48 26.20
C LEU A 10 -10.86 27.79 25.85
N ALA A 11 -11.73 27.77 24.85
CA ALA A 11 -12.55 28.93 24.47
C ALA A 11 -13.48 29.35 25.62
N GLN A 12 -14.10 28.39 26.32
CA GLN A 12 -14.94 28.66 27.49
C GLN A 12 -14.13 29.29 28.63
N GLN A 13 -12.95 28.74 28.95
CA GLN A 13 -12.07 29.27 29.99
C GLN A 13 -11.53 30.66 29.68
N ILE A 14 -11.19 30.92 28.40
CA ILE A 14 -10.76 32.25 27.94
C ILE A 14 -11.93 33.23 28.01
N GLY A 15 -13.13 32.80 27.58
CA GLY A 15 -14.36 33.59 27.67
C GLY A 15 -14.65 34.04 29.09
N GLU A 16 -14.64 33.13 30.07
CA GLU A 16 -14.83 33.47 31.48
C GLU A 16 -13.77 34.44 32.02
N ARG A 17 -12.49 34.21 31.70
CA ARG A 17 -11.40 35.11 32.13
C ARG A 17 -11.51 36.49 31.49
N LEU A 18 -11.95 36.57 30.23
CA LEU A 18 -12.16 37.82 29.52
C LEU A 18 -13.39 38.57 30.05
N GLN A 19 -14.48 37.86 30.37
CA GLN A 19 -15.67 38.44 31.01
C GLN A 19 -15.31 39.07 32.37
N ASN A 20 -14.50 38.37 33.17
CA ASN A 20 -14.01 38.87 34.45
C ASN A 20 -13.08 40.09 34.27
N ALA A 21 -12.20 40.07 33.26
CA ALA A 21 -11.36 41.21 32.90
C ALA A 21 -12.16 42.40 32.35
N SER A 22 -13.32 42.16 31.73
CA SER A 22 -14.22 43.21 31.23
C SER A 22 -14.93 43.98 32.35
N GLN A 23 -14.92 43.48 33.60
CA GLN A 23 -15.38 44.22 34.78
C GLN A 23 -14.27 45.07 35.41
N ALA A 24 -13.04 45.00 34.89
CA ALA A 24 -11.92 45.82 35.35
C ALA A 24 -12.00 47.26 34.78
N PRO A 25 -11.29 48.22 35.40
CA PRO A 25 -11.20 49.59 34.88
C PRO A 25 -10.79 49.66 33.40
N GLU A 26 -11.32 50.66 32.69
CA GLU A 26 -11.22 50.83 31.23
C GLU A 26 -9.77 50.79 30.70
N ASP A 27 -8.82 51.29 31.49
CA ASP A 27 -7.38 51.29 31.16
C ASP A 27 -6.78 49.87 31.14
N ILE A 28 -7.24 48.99 32.05
CA ILE A 28 -6.82 47.59 32.10
C ILE A 28 -7.46 46.82 30.94
N GLN A 29 -8.72 47.12 30.62
CA GLN A 29 -9.46 46.48 29.53
C GLN A 29 -8.75 46.71 28.17
N LYS A 30 -8.30 47.94 27.90
CA LYS A 30 -7.53 48.28 26.69
C LYS A 30 -6.21 47.51 26.61
N GLY A 31 -5.46 47.42 27.72
CA GLY A 31 -4.21 46.66 27.78
C GLY A 31 -4.41 45.16 27.52
N VAL A 32 -5.45 44.57 28.12
CA VAL A 32 -5.81 43.15 27.91
C VAL A 32 -6.19 42.91 26.45
N GLN A 33 -7.01 43.77 25.84
CA GLN A 33 -7.40 43.63 24.44
C GLN A 33 -6.20 43.69 23.48
N GLN A 34 -5.23 44.56 23.76
CA GLN A 34 -4.00 44.69 22.97
C GLN A 34 -3.11 43.44 23.08
N VAL A 35 -2.97 42.88 24.28
CA VAL A 35 -2.24 41.63 24.50
C VAL A 35 -2.92 40.46 23.82
N VAL A 36 -4.24 40.36 23.90
CA VAL A 36 -5.04 39.29 23.24
C VAL A 36 -4.90 39.38 21.73
N ARG A 37 -5.00 40.58 21.15
CA ARG A 37 -4.83 40.79 19.72
C ARG A 37 -3.41 40.44 19.26
N GLY A 38 -2.39 40.89 19.98
CA GLY A 38 -1.00 40.51 19.70
C GLY A 38 -0.68 39.03 19.93
N ALA A 39 -1.44 38.34 20.80
CA ALA A 39 -1.35 36.90 20.95
C ALA A 39 -1.98 36.16 19.77
N PHE A 40 -3.14 36.60 19.27
CA PHE A 40 -3.75 36.05 18.06
C PHE A 40 -2.89 36.25 16.82
N ASP A 41 -2.21 37.39 16.68
CA ASP A 41 -1.28 37.64 15.57
C ASP A 41 -0.04 36.73 15.61
N ARG A 42 0.32 36.19 16.79
CA ARG A 42 1.42 35.23 16.97
C ARG A 42 0.98 33.78 16.82
N LEU A 43 -0.32 33.51 16.81
CA LEU A 43 -0.86 32.19 16.53
C LEU A 43 -0.99 32.05 15.01
N GLU A 44 -0.54 30.93 14.47
CA GLU A 44 -0.75 30.58 13.06
C GLU A 44 -2.22 30.16 12.85
N LEU A 45 -3.11 31.14 12.95
CA LEU A 45 -4.54 30.92 12.80
C LEU A 45 -4.86 30.62 11.33
N VAL A 46 -5.37 29.43 11.08
CA VAL A 46 -5.95 29.05 9.80
C VAL A 46 -7.45 29.33 9.86
N SER A 47 -8.01 29.94 8.82
CA SER A 47 -9.45 30.19 8.78
C SER A 47 -10.21 28.86 8.78
N ARG A 48 -11.45 28.86 9.27
CA ARG A 48 -12.27 27.64 9.26
C ARG A 48 -12.50 27.15 7.82
N GLU A 49 -12.69 28.09 6.90
CA GLU A 49 -12.88 27.80 5.48
C GLU A 49 -11.65 27.12 4.86
N ASP A 50 -10.45 27.64 5.11
CA ASP A 50 -9.20 27.04 4.61
C ASP A 50 -8.98 25.64 5.19
N PHE A 51 -9.29 25.44 6.47
CA PHE A 51 -9.21 24.12 7.09
C PHE A 51 -10.16 23.12 6.43
N ASP A 52 -11.40 23.53 6.17
CA ASP A 52 -12.40 22.68 5.52
C ASP A 52 -11.99 22.34 4.07
N ILE A 53 -11.36 23.28 3.34
CA ILE A 53 -10.78 23.03 2.01
C ILE A 53 -9.66 21.98 2.08
N LEU A 54 -8.72 22.13 3.02
CA LEU A 54 -7.63 21.16 3.20
C LEU A 54 -8.16 19.78 3.56
N MET A 55 -9.23 19.70 4.36
CA MET A 55 -9.90 18.46 4.68
C MET A 55 -10.48 17.78 3.43
N ASP A 56 -11.16 18.52 2.56
CA ASP A 56 -11.69 17.98 1.30
C ASP A 56 -10.57 17.47 0.38
N VAL A 57 -9.47 18.23 0.26
CA VAL A 57 -8.30 17.80 -0.52
C VAL A 57 -7.70 16.51 0.06
N LEU A 58 -7.56 16.40 1.39
CA LEU A 58 -7.08 15.19 2.04
C LEU A 58 -7.99 13.98 1.78
N GLN A 59 -9.31 14.16 1.88
CA GLN A 59 -10.27 13.10 1.59
C GLN A 59 -10.17 12.63 0.14
N ARG A 60 -10.09 13.56 -0.81
CA ARG A 60 -9.94 13.25 -2.24
C ARG A 60 -8.63 12.54 -2.54
N THR A 61 -7.56 12.96 -1.89
CA THR A 61 -6.24 12.33 -2.04
C THR A 61 -6.25 10.91 -1.51
N ARG A 62 -6.87 10.68 -0.35
CA ARG A 62 -7.04 9.34 0.22
C ARG A 62 -7.84 8.43 -0.71
N ALA A 63 -8.98 8.89 -1.21
CA ALA A 63 -9.78 8.11 -2.15
C ALA A 63 -9.01 7.77 -3.43
N ARG A 64 -8.18 8.70 -3.92
CA ARG A 64 -7.34 8.45 -5.09
C ARG A 64 -6.23 7.43 -4.82
N VAL A 65 -5.62 7.46 -3.63
CA VAL A 65 -4.62 6.47 -3.22
C VAL A 65 -5.25 5.08 -3.15
N GLU A 66 -6.38 4.94 -2.46
CA GLU A 66 -7.11 3.67 -2.34
C GLU A 66 -7.48 3.09 -3.73
N ALA A 67 -7.92 3.95 -4.66
CA ALA A 67 -8.23 3.53 -6.03
C ALA A 67 -6.99 3.09 -6.84
N LEU A 68 -5.83 3.73 -6.62
CA LEU A 68 -4.58 3.35 -7.28
C LEU A 68 -4.01 2.06 -6.69
N GLU A 69 -4.05 1.90 -5.37
CA GLU A 69 -3.68 0.65 -4.69
C GLU A 69 -4.49 -0.53 -5.23
N SER A 70 -5.81 -0.36 -5.41
CA SER A 70 -6.66 -1.39 -6.02
C SER A 70 -6.28 -1.70 -7.47
N GLN A 71 -5.91 -0.70 -8.27
CA GLN A 71 -5.50 -0.92 -9.66
C GLN A 71 -4.17 -1.65 -9.74
N VAL A 72 -3.20 -1.29 -8.89
CA VAL A 72 -1.90 -1.97 -8.80
C VAL A 72 -2.10 -3.42 -8.40
N ALA A 73 -2.89 -3.70 -7.35
CA ALA A 73 -3.17 -5.07 -6.93
C ALA A 73 -3.84 -5.92 -8.03
N ALA A 74 -4.73 -5.32 -8.82
CA ALA A 74 -5.37 -6.01 -9.95
C ALA A 74 -4.37 -6.32 -11.08
N LEU A 75 -3.43 -5.40 -11.36
CA LEU A 75 -2.39 -5.60 -12.36
C LEU A 75 -1.36 -6.64 -11.91
N GLU A 76 -0.93 -6.59 -10.65
CA GLU A 76 -0.03 -7.58 -10.05
C GLU A 76 -0.65 -8.98 -10.12
N ALA A 77 -1.93 -9.12 -9.76
CA ALA A 77 -2.64 -10.39 -9.89
C ALA A 77 -2.75 -10.87 -11.35
N ALA A 78 -2.98 -9.97 -12.31
CA ALA A 78 -3.05 -10.35 -13.73
C ALA A 78 -1.69 -10.87 -14.24
N LEU A 79 -0.59 -10.23 -13.84
CA LEU A 79 0.76 -10.67 -14.20
C LEU A 79 1.10 -12.04 -13.60
N ASP A 80 0.78 -12.27 -12.33
CA ASP A 80 0.99 -13.57 -11.67
C ASP A 80 0.22 -14.70 -12.40
N ASN A 81 -1.00 -14.41 -12.88
CA ASN A 81 -1.81 -15.36 -13.64
C ASN A 81 -1.22 -15.64 -15.03
N ASP A 82 -0.69 -14.63 -15.73
CA ASP A 82 -0.02 -14.80 -17.04
C ASP A 82 1.30 -15.61 -16.92
N GLU A 83 2.07 -15.40 -15.84
CA GLU A 83 3.29 -16.19 -15.57
C GLU A 83 2.98 -17.66 -15.23
N GLN A 84 1.84 -17.92 -14.59
CA GLN A 84 1.37 -19.28 -14.30
C GLN A 84 0.77 -19.98 -15.52
N ALA A 85 0.13 -19.25 -16.43
CA ALA A 85 -0.32 -19.78 -17.72
C ALA A 85 0.86 -20.20 -18.61
N THR A 86 1.90 -19.37 -18.68
CA THR A 86 3.10 -19.65 -19.50
C THR A 86 3.99 -20.76 -18.91
N SER A 87 4.06 -20.90 -17.59
CA SER A 87 4.79 -22.02 -16.93
C SER A 87 4.06 -23.38 -17.03
N SER A 88 2.76 -23.39 -17.34
CA SER A 88 1.98 -24.63 -17.47
C SER A 88 2.00 -25.20 -18.89
N GLU A 89 2.28 -24.40 -19.92
CA GLU A 89 2.33 -24.87 -21.32
C GLU A 89 3.65 -25.57 -21.68
N ASP A 90 4.76 -25.29 -20.97
CA ASP A 90 6.09 -25.85 -21.32
C ASP A 90 6.36 -27.27 -20.75
N THR A 91 5.51 -27.77 -19.84
CA THR A 91 5.67 -29.14 -19.29
C THR A 91 4.94 -30.21 -20.11
N THR A 92 3.96 -29.86 -20.97
CA THR A 92 3.20 -30.88 -21.74
C THR A 92 3.74 -31.19 -23.13
N ALA A 93 4.70 -30.41 -23.66
CA ALA A 93 5.24 -30.63 -25.01
C ALA A 93 6.57 -31.41 -25.06
N SER A 94 7.29 -31.55 -23.92
CA SER A 94 8.61 -32.19 -23.86
C SER A 94 8.61 -33.56 -23.15
N SER A 95 7.63 -34.40 -23.46
CA SER A 95 7.62 -35.81 -22.98
C SER A 95 7.06 -36.81 -24.01
N ALA A 96 6.83 -36.41 -25.26
CA ALA A 96 6.21 -37.28 -26.28
C ALA A 96 7.11 -37.65 -27.48
N SER A 97 8.42 -37.37 -27.43
CA SER A 97 9.27 -37.56 -28.62
C SER A 97 10.71 -38.00 -28.32
N VAL A 98 10.92 -38.99 -27.45
CA VAL A 98 12.19 -39.74 -27.41
C VAL A 98 11.94 -41.22 -27.13
N GLU A 99 11.29 -41.94 -28.04
CA GLU A 99 11.47 -43.40 -28.19
C GLU A 99 11.11 -43.79 -29.62
N THR A 100 12.06 -43.63 -30.55
CA THR A 100 12.33 -44.62 -31.62
C THR A 100 13.45 -44.12 -32.51
N ASP A 101 14.29 -45.07 -32.90
CA ASP A 101 15.31 -44.99 -33.95
C ASP A 101 16.69 -44.48 -33.53
N GLU A 102 17.53 -45.41 -33.09
CA GLU A 102 18.88 -45.61 -33.65
C GLU A 102 19.54 -46.83 -32.99
N ALA A 103 19.74 -47.91 -33.75
CA ALA A 103 20.96 -48.75 -33.71
C ALA A 103 20.87 -49.89 -34.74
N LEU A 104 21.22 -49.60 -35.99
CA LEU A 104 21.74 -50.60 -36.93
C LEU A 104 23.11 -50.15 -37.45
N SER A 105 24.17 -50.51 -36.73
CA SER A 105 25.54 -50.80 -37.21
C SER A 105 26.29 -51.29 -35.96
N ASP A 106 27.09 -52.35 -35.90
CA ASP A 106 28.02 -52.93 -36.86
C ASP A 106 28.58 -54.23 -36.25
N ALA A 107 29.17 -55.08 -37.10
CA ALA A 107 30.12 -56.17 -36.79
C ALA A 107 29.61 -57.53 -36.21
N ALA A 108 29.42 -58.49 -37.12
CA ALA A 108 29.90 -59.87 -36.93
C ALA A 108 31.39 -59.95 -37.36
N PRO A 109 32.21 -61.00 -37.07
CA PRO A 109 31.83 -62.37 -36.73
C PRO A 109 32.73 -63.02 -35.64
N GLU A 110 32.58 -64.35 -35.48
CA GLU A 110 33.60 -65.31 -35.01
C GLU A 110 33.44 -65.93 -33.61
N THR A 111 32.94 -67.17 -33.66
CA THR A 111 33.43 -68.40 -33.03
C THR A 111 33.77 -68.38 -31.53
N ASN A 112 33.00 -69.14 -30.75
CA ASN A 112 33.60 -70.18 -29.92
C ASN A 112 32.58 -71.28 -29.62
N ALA A 113 32.94 -72.50 -30.00
CA ALA A 113 32.22 -73.73 -29.73
C ALA A 113 32.46 -74.18 -28.28
N ARG A 114 31.42 -74.52 -27.52
CA ARG A 114 31.53 -75.59 -26.50
C ARG A 114 30.20 -76.11 -25.95
N ARG A 115 29.94 -77.38 -26.28
CA ARG A 115 29.26 -78.42 -25.50
C ARG A 115 27.77 -78.23 -25.15
N GLU A 116 26.94 -78.86 -25.99
CA GLU A 116 25.89 -79.75 -25.48
C GLU A 116 26.09 -81.10 -26.16
N GLY A 117 26.48 -82.09 -25.36
CA GLY A 117 26.32 -83.48 -25.70
C GLY A 117 25.36 -84.04 -24.66
N ASP A 118 24.19 -84.47 -25.10
CA ASP A 118 23.36 -85.43 -24.40
C ASP A 118 22.46 -86.11 -25.45
N ASP A 119 23.07 -87.08 -26.13
CA ASP A 119 22.37 -88.14 -26.85
C ASP A 119 23.19 -89.43 -26.59
N GLN A 120 22.66 -90.24 -25.66
CA GLN A 120 22.94 -91.67 -25.35
C GLN A 120 24.31 -92.10 -24.78
#